data_AF-A0A2W1Z660-F1
#
_entry.id   AF-A0A2W1Z660-F1
#
_cell.length_a   1.000
_cell.length_b   1.000
_cell.length_c   1.000
_cell.angle_alpha   90.00
_cell.angle_beta   90.00
_cell.angle_gamma   90.00
#
_symmetry.space_group_name_H-M   'P 1'
#
loop_
_entity.id
_entity.type
_entity.pdbx_description
1 polymer ?
#
loop_
_entity_poly.entity_id
_entity_poly.type
_entity_poly.pdbx_seq_one_letter_code
_entity_poly.pdbx_strand_id
1 'polypeptide(L)'
;MQHLADELRATVPCTRADALLDDLAFWDSMRGFDCFDREELTFIRVYAHAASVPQTLDDWDGTLGAERAVARGANWYVIGAPGTVAAVRPPSGAPRTADDLGSPVPLTAEQDYLTTCMLYVSSEAQRYVQHPKQRDSSAPQYGVLFPGVEVAVHTAVDDLGRSRALQITDKDRWIAALSPIGPPLKRQCTTAYRAVGDSVRPLDGAGG
;
A
#
# COMPACT_ATOMS: atom_id res chain seq x y z
N MET A 1 -10.72 2.74 -10.34
CA MET A 1 -9.32 2.38 -10.02
C MET A 1 -8.79 1.26 -10.90
N GLN A 2 -9.32 0.03 -10.83
CA GLN A 2 -8.77 -1.12 -11.60
C GLN A 2 -8.58 -0.82 -13.09
N HIS A 3 -9.62 -0.33 -13.76
CA HIS A 3 -9.56 0.03 -15.18
C HIS A 3 -8.40 1.00 -15.49
N LEU A 4 -8.22 2.06 -14.68
CA LEU A 4 -7.12 3.01 -14.85
C LEU A 4 -5.74 2.35 -14.62
N ALA A 5 -5.62 1.45 -13.64
CA ALA A 5 -4.38 0.71 -13.42
C ALA A 5 -4.05 -0.21 -14.62
N ASP A 6 -5.07 -0.86 -15.21
CA ASP A 6 -4.90 -1.71 -16.39
C ASP A 6 -4.50 -0.89 -17.63
N GLU A 7 -5.10 0.28 -17.83
CA GLU A 7 -4.75 1.19 -18.91
C GLU A 7 -3.31 1.71 -18.77
N LEU A 8 -2.91 2.15 -17.57
CA LEU A 8 -1.53 2.57 -17.32
C LEU A 8 -0.55 1.41 -17.56
N ARG A 9 -0.87 0.19 -17.10
CA ARG A 9 -0.06 -1.01 -17.32
C ARG A 9 0.16 -1.31 -18.80
N ALA A 10 -0.85 -1.07 -19.64
CA ALA A 10 -0.72 -1.28 -21.08
C ALA A 10 0.26 -0.31 -21.76
N THR A 11 0.70 0.75 -21.07
CA THR A 11 1.64 1.75 -21.62
C THR A 11 3.09 1.52 -21.25
N VAL A 12 3.39 0.53 -20.41
CA VAL A 12 4.76 0.23 -19.95
C VAL A 12 5.16 -1.22 -20.29
N PRO A 13 6.46 -1.51 -20.48
CA PRO A 13 6.95 -2.88 -20.57
C PRO A 13 6.59 -3.66 -19.30
N CYS A 14 5.94 -4.82 -19.46
CA CYS A 14 5.42 -5.58 -18.33
C CYS A 14 5.28 -7.07 -18.69
N THR A 15 6.41 -7.74 -18.95
CA THR A 15 6.43 -9.17 -19.31
C THR A 15 5.86 -10.03 -18.19
N ARG A 16 6.14 -9.69 -16.93
CA ARG A 16 5.50 -10.27 -15.74
C ARG A 16 4.93 -9.15 -14.88
N ALA A 17 3.76 -9.39 -14.29
CA ALA A 17 3.13 -8.45 -13.38
C ALA A 17 2.74 -9.15 -12.08
N ASP A 18 3.11 -8.54 -10.95
CA ASP A 18 2.45 -8.84 -9.68
C ASP A 18 1.35 -7.80 -9.46
N ALA A 19 0.10 -8.25 -9.37
CA ALA A 19 -1.04 -7.38 -9.16
C ALA A 19 -1.19 -7.02 -7.68
N LEU A 20 -1.43 -5.75 -7.39
CA LEU A 20 -1.74 -5.27 -6.05
C LEU A 20 -3.23 -4.93 -5.97
N LEU A 21 -3.95 -5.66 -5.13
CA LEU A 21 -5.37 -5.45 -4.88
C LEU A 21 -5.65 -4.44 -3.76
N ASP A 22 -4.61 -4.03 -3.03
CA ASP A 22 -4.68 -2.94 -2.07
C ASP A 22 -3.28 -2.53 -1.61
N ASP A 23 -3.21 -1.37 -0.96
CA ASP A 23 -2.03 -0.92 -0.23
C ASP A 23 -2.08 -1.43 1.22
N LEU A 24 -1.13 -2.28 1.60
CA LEU A 24 -1.00 -2.78 2.97
C LEU A 24 -0.15 -1.85 3.87
N ALA A 25 0.37 -0.75 3.34
CA ALA A 25 1.13 0.24 4.09
C ALA A 25 0.37 1.57 4.28
N PHE A 26 -0.80 1.74 3.65
CA PHE A 26 -1.51 3.02 3.64
C PHE A 26 -3.03 2.87 3.83
N TRP A 27 -3.67 3.89 4.40
CA TRP A 27 -5.12 3.88 4.70
C TRP A 27 -6.00 3.81 3.44
N ASP A 28 -5.59 4.44 2.35
CA ASP A 28 -6.45 4.59 1.17
C ASP A 28 -6.50 3.31 0.34
N SER A 29 -7.64 3.03 -0.28
CA SER A 29 -7.76 1.88 -1.18
C SER A 29 -6.92 2.09 -2.45
N MET A 30 -6.22 1.04 -2.88
CA MET A 30 -5.32 1.11 -4.03
C MET A 30 -5.55 -0.05 -5.01
N ARG A 31 -5.28 0.19 -6.29
CA ARG A 31 -5.03 -0.86 -7.30
C ARG A 31 -3.74 -0.55 -8.03
N GLY A 32 -2.96 -1.58 -8.32
CA GLY A 32 -1.64 -1.37 -8.89
C GLY A 32 -1.00 -2.62 -9.44
N PHE A 33 0.19 -2.42 -9.99
CA PHE A 33 1.02 -3.47 -10.54
C PHE A 33 2.48 -3.19 -10.22
N ASP A 34 3.22 -4.25 -9.92
CA ASP A 34 4.67 -4.29 -10.01
C ASP A 34 5.01 -5.03 -11.31
N CYS A 35 5.44 -4.26 -12.30
CA CYS A 35 5.77 -4.73 -13.63
C CYS A 35 7.27 -5.02 -13.73
N PHE A 36 7.59 -6.26 -14.12
CA PHE A 36 8.94 -6.74 -14.30
C PHE A 36 9.19 -6.96 -15.79
N ASP A 37 10.17 -6.26 -16.33
CA ASP A 37 10.66 -6.44 -17.69
C ASP A 37 12.19 -6.54 -17.68
N ARG A 38 12.70 -7.76 -17.91
CA ARG A 38 14.13 -8.09 -17.71
C ARG A 38 14.58 -7.73 -16.28
N GLU A 39 15.53 -6.80 -16.14
CA GLU A 39 16.03 -6.30 -14.85
C GLU A 39 15.34 -4.98 -14.43
N GLU A 40 14.44 -4.45 -15.26
CA GLU A 40 13.73 -3.21 -14.96
C GLU A 40 12.42 -3.48 -14.21
N LEU A 41 12.18 -2.68 -13.18
CA LEU A 41 10.98 -2.72 -12.35
C LEU A 41 10.23 -1.39 -12.48
N THR A 42 8.94 -1.49 -12.80
CA THR A 42 8.02 -0.35 -12.89
C THR A 42 6.85 -0.55 -11.93
N PHE A 43 6.61 0.44 -11.09
CA PHE A 43 5.51 0.44 -10.12
C PHE A 43 4.39 1.30 -10.64
N ILE A 44 3.18 0.77 -10.62
CA ILE A 44 1.95 1.47 -11.00
C ILE A 44 1.04 1.46 -9.79
N ARG A 45 0.54 2.62 -9.38
CA ARG A 45 -0.39 2.75 -8.26
C ARG A 45 -1.52 3.71 -8.63
N VAL A 46 -2.74 3.31 -8.30
CA VAL A 46 -3.96 4.10 -8.48
C VAL A 46 -4.74 4.06 -7.19
N TYR A 47 -4.92 5.22 -6.57
CA TYR A 47 -5.61 5.40 -5.29
C TYR A 47 -7.04 5.88 -5.48
N ALA A 48 -7.87 5.67 -4.47
CA ALA A 48 -9.25 6.14 -4.49
C ALA A 48 -9.34 7.66 -4.33
N HIS A 49 -8.40 8.25 -3.60
CA HIS A 49 -8.34 9.68 -3.32
C HIS A 49 -7.09 10.33 -3.92
N ALA A 50 -7.25 11.52 -4.49
CA ALA A 50 -6.15 12.29 -5.08
C ALA A 50 -5.09 12.70 -4.03
N ALA A 51 -5.53 12.98 -2.80
CA ALA A 51 -4.65 13.35 -1.70
C ALA A 51 -3.62 12.26 -1.33
N SER A 52 -3.86 11.01 -1.74
CA SER A 52 -2.99 9.86 -1.43
C SER A 52 -1.70 9.84 -2.24
N VAL A 53 -1.69 10.46 -3.43
CA VAL A 53 -0.51 10.42 -4.32
C VAL A 53 0.67 11.20 -3.73
N PRO A 54 0.55 12.48 -3.32
CA PRO A 54 1.67 13.20 -2.73
C PRO A 54 2.17 12.56 -1.43
N GLN A 55 1.28 11.98 -0.64
CA GLN A 55 1.61 11.30 0.63
C GLN A 55 2.51 10.09 0.39
N THR A 56 2.04 9.21 -0.48
CA THR A 56 2.75 7.96 -0.76
C THR A 56 4.05 8.25 -1.50
N LEU A 57 4.09 9.24 -2.40
CA LEU A 57 5.33 9.66 -3.07
C LEU A 57 6.36 10.26 -2.12
N ASP A 58 5.93 10.92 -1.02
CA ASP A 58 6.84 11.39 0.03
C ASP A 58 7.52 10.21 0.74
N ASP A 59 6.80 9.12 1.01
CA ASP A 59 7.38 7.88 1.55
C ASP A 59 8.40 7.22 0.58
N TRP A 60 8.27 7.48 -0.72
CA TRP A 60 9.25 7.05 -1.72
C TRP A 60 10.47 7.97 -1.79
N ASP A 61 10.39 9.20 -1.29
CA ASP A 61 11.50 10.14 -1.36
C ASP A 61 12.73 9.60 -0.61
N GLY A 62 13.91 9.77 -1.20
CA GLY A 62 15.15 9.16 -0.71
C GLY A 62 15.27 7.63 -0.89
N THR A 63 14.21 6.91 -1.26
CA THR A 63 14.27 5.48 -1.65
C THR A 63 14.39 5.29 -3.17
N LEU A 64 13.94 6.29 -3.93
CA LEU A 64 14.11 6.33 -5.38
C LEU A 64 15.55 6.73 -5.70
N GLY A 65 16.39 5.75 -6.04
CA GLY A 65 17.71 6.03 -6.59
C GLY A 65 17.63 6.94 -7.83
N ALA A 66 18.73 7.61 -8.17
CA ALA A 66 18.82 8.54 -9.30
C ALA A 66 18.45 7.94 -10.68
N GLU A 67 18.33 6.62 -10.74
CA GLU A 67 17.94 5.85 -11.93
C GLU A 67 16.43 5.71 -12.11
N ARG A 68 15.61 6.33 -11.24
CA ARG A 68 14.15 6.26 -11.32
C ARG A 68 13.54 7.64 -11.54
N ALA A 69 12.50 7.65 -12.36
CA ALA A 69 11.65 8.81 -12.61
C ALA A 69 10.22 8.52 -12.14
N VAL A 70 9.43 9.58 -12.00
CA VAL A 70 8.02 9.50 -11.62
C VAL A 70 7.18 10.25 -12.66
N ALA A 71 6.08 9.63 -13.09
CA ALA A 71 4.98 10.32 -13.77
C ALA A 71 3.73 10.13 -12.93
N ARG A 72 2.95 11.18 -12.74
CA ARG A 72 1.71 11.09 -11.96
C ARG A 72 0.54 11.82 -12.60
N GLY A 73 -0.66 11.46 -12.19
CA GLY A 73 -1.86 12.26 -12.34
C GLY A 73 -2.40 12.69 -10.99
N ALA A 74 -3.71 12.95 -10.92
CA ALA A 74 -4.36 13.37 -9.68
C ALA A 74 -4.35 12.29 -8.60
N ASN A 75 -4.67 11.04 -8.96
CA ASN A 75 -4.83 9.91 -8.04
C ASN A 75 -4.06 8.65 -8.48
N TRP A 76 -3.09 8.80 -9.37
CA TRP A 76 -2.24 7.70 -9.82
C TRP A 76 -0.80 8.15 -10.01
N TYR A 77 0.13 7.21 -9.94
CA TYR A 77 1.52 7.42 -10.36
C TYR A 77 2.13 6.16 -10.97
N VAL A 78 3.20 6.38 -11.74
CA VAL A 78 4.09 5.36 -12.30
C VAL A 78 5.52 5.75 -11.91
N ILE A 79 6.25 4.82 -11.29
CA ILE A 79 7.68 4.94 -10.96
C ILE A 79 8.43 3.90 -11.76
N GLY A 80 9.52 4.26 -12.42
CA GLY A 80 10.34 3.33 -13.19
C GLY A 80 11.53 3.99 -13.86
N ALA A 81 12.15 3.31 -14.83
CA ALA A 81 13.25 3.88 -15.61
C ALA A 81 12.80 5.16 -16.36
N PRO A 82 13.65 6.19 -16.50
CA PRO A 82 13.28 7.46 -17.12
C PRO A 82 12.66 7.35 -18.51
N GLY A 83 13.22 6.48 -19.37
CA GLY A 83 12.67 6.24 -20.71
C GLY A 83 11.26 5.65 -20.69
N THR A 84 11.01 4.69 -19.78
CA THR A 84 9.71 4.05 -19.58
C THR A 84 8.68 5.07 -19.06
N VAL A 85 9.05 5.86 -18.05
CA VAL A 85 8.16 6.87 -17.45
C VAL A 85 7.84 7.99 -18.43
N ALA A 86 8.83 8.45 -19.21
CA ALA A 86 8.61 9.44 -20.27
C ALA A 86 7.61 8.96 -21.34
N ALA A 87 7.58 7.66 -21.61
CA ALA A 87 6.69 7.04 -22.59
C ALA A 87 5.26 6.76 -22.09
N VAL A 88 4.99 6.85 -20.77
CA VAL A 88 3.65 6.62 -20.19
C VAL A 88 2.62 7.55 -20.83
N ARG A 89 1.57 6.96 -21.43
CA ARG A 89 0.46 7.69 -22.05
C ARG A 89 -0.76 7.66 -21.12
N PRO A 90 -1.03 8.71 -20.35
CA PRO A 90 -2.16 8.72 -19.43
C PRO A 90 -3.49 8.63 -20.19
N PRO A 91 -4.50 7.92 -19.64
CA PRO A 91 -5.84 7.91 -20.23
C PRO A 91 -6.47 9.31 -20.27
N SER A 92 -7.34 9.56 -21.25
CA SER A 92 -7.93 10.89 -21.47
C SER A 92 -8.71 11.42 -20.26
N GLY A 93 -9.32 10.55 -19.46
CA GLY A 93 -10.07 10.90 -18.25
C GLY A 93 -9.20 11.09 -16.99
N ALA A 94 -7.90 10.81 -17.06
CA ALA A 94 -6.98 10.89 -15.92
C ALA A 94 -5.61 11.41 -16.40
N PRO A 95 -5.54 12.65 -16.91
CA PRO A 95 -4.32 13.18 -17.52
C PRO A 95 -3.16 13.25 -16.53
N ARG A 96 -1.95 13.23 -17.07
CA ARG A 96 -0.71 13.49 -16.32
C ARG A 96 -0.77 14.92 -15.77
N THR A 97 -0.45 15.08 -14.49
CA THR A 97 -0.19 16.40 -13.90
C THR A 97 1.23 16.83 -14.29
N ALA A 98 1.48 18.13 -14.47
CA ALA A 98 2.83 18.64 -14.72
C ALA A 98 3.84 18.10 -13.69
N ASP A 99 5.15 18.20 -13.96
CA ASP A 99 6.26 17.56 -13.21
C ASP A 99 6.36 17.94 -11.69
N ASP A 100 5.36 18.59 -11.14
CA ASP A 100 5.10 18.77 -9.72
C ASP A 100 4.67 17.43 -9.08
N LEU A 101 5.40 16.93 -8.09
CA LEU A 101 5.02 15.73 -7.32
C LEU A 101 3.88 16.00 -6.32
N GLY A 102 3.54 17.28 -6.11
CA GLY A 102 2.63 17.73 -5.07
C GLY A 102 3.33 17.83 -3.71
N SER A 103 2.59 18.30 -2.71
CA SER A 103 3.05 18.30 -1.32
C SER A 103 2.09 17.47 -0.46
N PRO A 104 2.61 16.61 0.42
CA PRO A 104 1.78 15.91 1.39
C PRO A 104 1.04 16.91 2.29
N VAL A 105 -0.21 16.59 2.64
CA VAL A 105 -1.02 17.35 3.59
C VAL A 105 -1.14 16.50 4.86
N PRO A 106 -1.10 17.04 6.09
CA PRO A 106 -1.23 16.20 7.28
C PRO A 106 -2.46 15.28 7.22
N LEU A 107 -2.27 14.00 7.57
CA LEU A 107 -3.36 13.04 7.68
C LEU A 107 -4.31 13.45 8.80
N THR A 108 -5.61 13.21 8.60
CA THR A 108 -6.57 13.26 9.71
C THR A 108 -6.27 12.16 10.73
N ALA A 109 -6.73 12.32 11.97
CA ALA A 109 -6.54 11.31 13.01
C ALA A 109 -7.08 9.92 12.61
N GLU A 110 -8.18 9.86 11.87
CA GLU A 110 -8.71 8.61 11.33
C GLU A 110 -7.75 8.01 10.30
N GLN A 111 -7.25 8.80 9.35
CA GLN A 111 -6.34 8.32 8.31
C GLN A 111 -5.00 7.85 8.91
N ASP A 112 -4.44 8.58 9.87
CA ASP A 112 -3.22 8.21 10.58
C ASP A 112 -3.38 6.88 11.35
N TYR A 113 -4.50 6.73 12.06
CA TYR A 113 -4.85 5.48 12.73
C TYR A 113 -4.99 4.32 11.73
N LEU A 114 -5.68 4.53 10.62
CA LEU A 114 -5.89 3.50 9.60
C LEU A 114 -4.57 3.11 8.91
N THR A 115 -3.69 4.06 8.63
CA THR A 115 -2.34 3.79 8.11
C THR A 115 -1.55 2.94 9.10
N THR A 116 -1.54 3.32 10.38
CA THR A 116 -0.83 2.56 11.43
C THR A 116 -1.41 1.15 11.60
N CYS A 117 -2.74 1.02 11.55
CA CYS A 117 -3.41 -0.28 11.60
C CYS A 117 -3.05 -1.15 10.39
N MET A 118 -2.95 -0.58 9.18
CA MET A 118 -2.54 -1.32 7.99
C MET A 118 -1.07 -1.75 8.04
N LEU A 119 -0.17 -0.92 8.58
CA LEU A 119 1.22 -1.30 8.84
C LEU A 119 1.30 -2.49 9.82
N TYR A 120 0.49 -2.47 10.89
CA TYR A 120 0.35 -3.62 11.78
C TYR A 120 -0.17 -4.86 11.05
N VAL A 121 -1.23 -4.73 10.24
CA VAL A 121 -1.78 -5.81 9.40
C VAL A 121 -0.69 -6.42 8.51
N SER A 122 0.11 -5.60 7.82
CA SER A 122 1.18 -6.05 6.94
C SER A 122 2.25 -6.83 7.73
N SER A 123 2.72 -6.27 8.84
CA SER A 123 3.72 -6.91 9.70
C SER A 123 3.20 -8.24 10.27
N GLU A 124 1.98 -8.22 10.81
CA GLU A 124 1.36 -9.39 11.43
C GLU A 124 1.05 -10.49 10.41
N ALA A 125 0.61 -10.12 9.20
CA ALA A 125 0.39 -11.08 8.13
C ALA A 125 1.71 -11.78 7.73
N GLN A 126 2.79 -11.02 7.54
CA GLN A 126 4.10 -11.59 7.22
C GLN A 126 4.62 -12.49 8.36
N ARG A 127 4.49 -12.03 9.61
CA ARG A 127 4.87 -12.78 10.81
C ARG A 127 4.08 -14.09 10.92
N TYR A 128 2.76 -14.04 10.76
CA TYR A 128 1.89 -15.21 10.87
C TYR A 128 2.14 -16.24 9.76
N VAL A 129 2.44 -15.77 8.53
CA VAL A 129 2.85 -16.65 7.43
C VAL A 129 4.11 -17.45 7.80
N GLN A 130 5.12 -16.80 8.37
CA GLN A 130 6.42 -17.39 8.71
C GLN A 130 6.39 -18.22 10.01
N HIS A 131 5.68 -17.72 11.02
CA HIS A 131 5.74 -18.22 12.39
C HIS A 131 4.35 -18.33 13.03
N PRO A 132 3.46 -19.19 12.49
CA PRO A 132 2.05 -19.31 12.89
C PRO A 132 1.85 -19.72 14.36
N LYS A 133 2.84 -20.37 14.97
CA LYS A 133 2.79 -20.86 16.36
C LYS A 133 3.47 -19.93 17.36
N GLN A 134 4.21 -18.94 16.89
CA GLN A 134 4.81 -17.94 17.77
C GLN A 134 3.76 -16.86 18.00
N ARG A 135 3.53 -16.48 19.25
CA ARG A 135 2.78 -15.26 19.57
C ARG A 135 3.77 -14.11 19.62
N ASP A 136 3.36 -12.97 19.09
CA ASP A 136 4.10 -11.74 19.28
C ASP A 136 3.99 -11.29 20.74
N SER A 137 5.10 -10.97 21.38
CA SER A 137 5.12 -10.46 22.76
C SER A 137 4.53 -9.04 22.87
N SER A 138 4.47 -8.31 21.75
CA SER A 138 3.83 -6.99 21.64
C SER A 138 2.32 -7.05 21.31
N ALA A 139 1.80 -8.25 20.98
CA ALA A 139 0.38 -8.47 20.67
C ALA A 139 -0.62 -7.86 21.67
N PRO A 140 -0.38 -7.87 23.00
CA PRO A 140 -1.34 -7.29 23.94
C PRO A 140 -1.56 -5.79 23.76
N GLN A 141 -0.53 -5.02 23.39
CA GLN A 141 -0.63 -3.57 23.18
C GLN A 141 -1.40 -3.26 21.88
N TYR A 142 -1.10 -4.00 20.81
CA TYR A 142 -1.83 -3.90 19.55
C TYR A 142 -3.27 -4.38 19.65
N GLY A 143 -3.57 -5.35 20.53
CA GLY A 143 -4.95 -5.79 20.79
C GLY A 143 -5.84 -4.70 21.42
N VAL A 144 -5.24 -3.78 22.18
CA VAL A 144 -5.94 -2.59 22.73
C VAL A 144 -6.09 -1.52 21.66
N LEU A 145 -5.03 -1.24 20.90
CA LEU A 145 -5.02 -0.21 19.86
C LEU A 145 -5.87 -0.58 18.64
N PHE A 146 -5.87 -1.85 18.24
CA PHE A 146 -6.53 -2.40 17.05
C PHE A 146 -7.45 -3.59 17.40
N PRO A 147 -8.55 -3.36 18.14
CA PRO A 147 -9.40 -4.46 18.60
C PRO A 147 -9.90 -5.36 17.47
N GLY A 148 -9.63 -6.66 17.61
CA GLY A 148 -10.08 -7.70 16.67
C GLY A 148 -9.30 -7.78 15.35
N VAL A 149 -8.33 -6.89 15.10
CA VAL A 149 -7.56 -6.89 13.85
C VAL A 149 -6.66 -8.13 13.74
N GLU A 150 -5.97 -8.53 14.82
CA GLU A 150 -5.09 -9.73 14.81
C GLU A 150 -5.84 -10.99 14.34
N VAL A 151 -7.00 -11.26 14.93
CA VAL A 151 -7.83 -12.42 14.58
C VAL A 151 -8.28 -12.36 13.12
N ALA A 152 -8.64 -11.17 12.64
CA ALA A 152 -9.01 -10.97 11.24
C ALA A 152 -7.83 -11.20 10.30
N VAL A 153 -6.61 -10.78 10.67
CA VAL A 153 -5.38 -11.03 9.89
C VAL A 153 -5.13 -12.53 9.77
N HIS A 154 -5.16 -13.27 10.88
CA HIS A 154 -4.89 -14.72 10.86
C HIS A 154 -5.92 -15.45 9.99
N THR A 155 -7.20 -15.12 10.18
CA THR A 155 -8.29 -15.69 9.37
C THR A 155 -8.08 -15.40 7.88
N ALA A 156 -7.75 -14.17 7.53
CA ALA A 156 -7.54 -13.79 6.12
C ALA A 156 -6.31 -14.47 5.50
N VAL A 157 -5.24 -14.67 6.27
CA VAL A 157 -4.04 -15.40 5.82
C VAL A 157 -4.33 -16.89 5.64
N ASP A 158 -5.09 -17.49 6.55
CA ASP A 158 -5.52 -18.89 6.43
C ASP A 158 -6.40 -19.10 5.19
N ASP A 159 -7.38 -18.21 4.97
CA ASP A 159 -8.28 -18.24 3.80
C ASP A 159 -7.53 -18.02 2.47
N LEU A 160 -6.53 -17.12 2.46
CA LEU A 160 -5.66 -16.91 1.29
C LEU A 160 -4.80 -18.14 0.97
N GLY A 161 -4.52 -18.96 1.98
CA GLY A 161 -3.67 -20.15 1.89
C GLY A 161 -2.21 -19.83 2.17
N ARG A 162 -1.79 -19.98 3.42
CA ARG A 162 -0.40 -19.73 3.88
C ARG A 162 0.69 -20.38 3.03
N SER A 163 0.43 -21.60 2.53
CA SER A 163 1.39 -22.34 1.69
C SER A 163 1.69 -21.64 0.37
N ARG A 164 0.73 -20.88 -0.18
CA ARG A 164 0.90 -20.11 -1.42
C ARG A 164 1.84 -18.93 -1.20
N ALA A 165 1.72 -18.24 -0.07
CA ALA A 165 2.63 -17.14 0.29
C ALA A 165 4.07 -17.65 0.53
N LEU A 166 4.22 -18.80 1.21
CA LEU A 166 5.54 -19.41 1.47
C LEU A 166 6.27 -19.90 0.21
N GLN A 167 5.56 -20.14 -0.90
CA GLN A 167 6.19 -20.51 -2.18
C GLN A 167 6.91 -19.33 -2.86
N ILE A 168 6.69 -18.11 -2.38
CA ILE A 168 7.33 -16.91 -2.90
C ILE A 168 8.65 -16.71 -2.15
N THR A 169 9.75 -17.10 -2.80
CA THR A 169 11.10 -17.00 -2.22
C THR A 169 11.59 -15.56 -2.06
N ASP A 170 11.11 -14.68 -2.94
CA ASP A 170 11.39 -13.25 -2.92
C ASP A 170 10.42 -12.53 -1.99
N LYS A 171 10.93 -12.06 -0.85
CA LYS A 171 10.11 -11.40 0.17
C LYS A 171 9.54 -10.06 -0.30
N ASP A 172 10.17 -9.40 -1.26
CA ASP A 172 9.68 -8.11 -1.76
C ASP A 172 8.34 -8.28 -2.50
N ARG A 173 8.10 -9.48 -3.03
CA ARG A 173 6.85 -9.85 -3.71
C ARG A 173 5.73 -10.27 -2.76
N TRP A 174 6.01 -10.38 -1.46
CA TRP A 174 4.99 -10.76 -0.48
C TRP A 174 3.90 -9.69 -0.34
N ILE A 175 4.24 -8.41 -0.53
CA ILE A 175 3.25 -7.34 -0.46
C ILE A 175 2.14 -7.52 -1.51
N ALA A 176 2.51 -7.88 -2.74
CA ALA A 176 1.54 -8.17 -3.80
C ALA A 176 0.76 -9.45 -3.50
N ALA A 177 1.44 -10.50 -3.01
CA ALA A 177 0.80 -11.77 -2.65
C ALA A 177 -0.23 -11.64 -1.52
N LEU A 178 0.07 -10.80 -0.53
CA LEU A 178 -0.81 -10.52 0.60
C LEU A 178 -1.86 -9.46 0.26
N SER A 179 -1.64 -8.58 -0.72
CA SER A 179 -2.58 -7.50 -1.06
C SER A 179 -4.08 -7.88 -1.19
N PRO A 180 -4.49 -9.12 -1.58
CA PRO A 180 -5.90 -9.52 -1.57
C PRO A 180 -6.58 -9.44 -0.20
N ILE A 181 -5.84 -9.53 0.91
CA ILE A 181 -6.39 -9.42 2.27
C ILE A 181 -6.63 -7.96 2.69
N GLY A 182 -6.07 -7.00 1.96
CA GLY A 182 -6.13 -5.57 2.31
C GLY A 182 -7.56 -5.02 2.43
N PRO A 183 -8.44 -5.19 1.43
CA PRO A 183 -9.76 -4.57 1.47
C PRO A 183 -10.64 -5.00 2.66
N PRO A 184 -10.75 -6.29 3.03
CA PRO A 184 -11.46 -6.66 4.26
C PRO A 184 -10.77 -6.17 5.53
N LEU A 185 -9.44 -6.13 5.58
CA LEU A 185 -8.72 -5.67 6.77
C LEU A 185 -8.78 -4.15 6.98
N LYS A 186 -8.84 -3.35 5.91
CA LYS A 186 -9.16 -1.91 6.03
C LYS A 186 -10.51 -1.67 6.70
N ARG A 187 -11.53 -2.47 6.34
CA ARG A 187 -12.84 -2.40 7.03
C ARG A 187 -12.74 -2.80 8.50
N GLN A 188 -11.89 -3.77 8.82
CA GLN A 188 -11.64 -4.14 10.21
C GLN A 188 -10.92 -3.01 10.97
N CYS A 189 -9.92 -2.37 10.36
CA CYS A 189 -9.26 -1.20 10.92
C CYS A 189 -10.24 -0.02 11.14
N THR A 190 -11.16 0.25 10.21
CA THR A 190 -12.23 1.24 10.41
C THR A 190 -13.15 0.86 11.57
N THR A 191 -13.47 -0.42 11.72
CA THR A 191 -14.28 -0.92 12.84
C THR A 191 -13.54 -0.75 14.17
N ALA A 192 -12.25 -1.05 14.20
CA ALA A 192 -11.38 -0.84 15.35
C ALA A 192 -11.31 0.64 15.72
N TYR A 193 -11.09 1.53 14.75
CA TYR A 193 -11.08 2.98 14.95
C TYR A 193 -12.37 3.46 15.63
N ARG A 194 -13.55 3.01 15.15
CA ARG A 194 -14.83 3.39 15.76
C ARG A 194 -14.99 2.90 17.20
N ALA A 195 -14.32 1.81 17.59
CA ALA A 195 -14.36 1.30 18.94
C ALA A 195 -13.43 2.06 19.91
N VAL A 196 -12.34 2.67 19.38
CA VAL A 196 -11.34 3.37 20.20
C VAL A 196 -11.28 4.87 19.93
N GLY A 197 -12.05 5.41 18.98
CA GLY A 197 -11.89 6.74 18.41
C GLY A 197 -11.96 7.87 19.44
N ASP A 198 -12.78 7.72 20.48
CA ASP A 198 -12.87 8.68 21.58
C ASP A 198 -11.58 8.74 22.44
N SER A 199 -10.76 7.70 22.40
CA SER A 199 -9.48 7.58 23.13
C SER A 199 -8.25 7.87 22.27
N VAL A 200 -8.38 7.84 20.94
CA VAL A 200 -7.31 8.19 20.00
C VAL A 200 -7.34 9.70 19.78
N ARG A 201 -6.70 10.45 20.68
CA ARG A 201 -6.40 11.86 20.42
C ARG A 201 -5.20 11.95 19.47
N PRO A 202 -5.16 12.96 18.58
CA PRO A 202 -3.91 13.32 17.92
C PRO A 202 -2.83 13.48 18.98
N LEU A 203 -1.61 13.01 18.71
CA LEU A 203 -0.46 13.52 19.41
C LEU A 203 -0.33 14.98 18.97
N ASP A 204 -0.99 15.88 19.70
CA ASP A 204 -0.75 17.31 19.54
C ASP A 204 0.76 17.49 19.60
N GLY A 205 1.33 18.06 18.54
CA GLY A 205 2.73 18.41 18.48
C GLY A 205 3.05 19.33 19.65
N ALA A 206 3.51 18.74 20.75
CA ALA A 206 4.11 19.47 21.83
C ALA A 206 5.43 19.99 21.28
N GLY A 207 5.46 21.30 21.02
CA GLY A 207 6.67 22.03 20.71
C GLY A 207 7.78 21.71 21.72
N GLY A 208 8.97 21.55 21.17
CA GLY A 208 10.25 21.49 21.84
C GLY A 208 11.32 21.84 20.84
#